data_AF-A0A1I3U3Q0-F1
#
_entry.id   AF-A0A1I3U3Q0-F1
#
_cell.length_a   1.000
_cell.length_b   1.000
_cell.length_c   1.000
_cell.angle_alpha   90.00
_cell.angle_beta   90.00
_cell.angle_gamma   90.00
#
_symmetry.space_group_name_H-M   'P 1'
#
loop_
_entity.id
_entity.type
_entity.pdbx_description
1 polymer ?
#
loop_
_entity_poly.entity_id
_entity_poly.type
_entity_poly.pdbx_seq_one_letter_code
_entity_poly.pdbx_strand_id
1 'polypeptide(L)'
;MQKTYKDYFHQNVLTIPDTFIDVKTGDHQNVSPKILEEIKYHSENNTLNHLIFSALHDYFHKASIPQEAPSDLLTELLEIKRMLYSGNEVQTASRPSVFKKSFPIQERNMKEIADVLEAFGG
;
A
#
# COMPACT_ATOMS: atom_id res chain seq x y z
N MET A 1 -27.22 20.97 -10.21
CA MET A 1 -28.17 19.96 -9.71
C MET A 1 -27.49 18.61 -9.59
N GLN A 2 -27.27 18.15 -8.36
CA GLN A 2 -26.79 16.80 -8.05
C GLN A 2 -27.64 15.71 -8.73
N LYS A 3 -27.00 14.72 -9.38
CA LYS A 3 -27.68 13.62 -10.09
C LYS A 3 -27.66 12.35 -9.26
N THR A 4 -28.81 11.66 -9.19
CA THR A 4 -28.97 10.40 -8.46
C THR A 4 -29.25 9.27 -9.45
N TYR A 5 -28.49 8.19 -9.37
CA TYR A 5 -28.59 6.98 -10.19
C TYR A 5 -28.98 5.80 -9.29
N LYS A 6 -29.82 4.90 -9.81
CA LYS A 6 -30.36 3.77 -9.05
C LYS A 6 -30.25 2.49 -9.85
N ASP A 7 -29.62 1.50 -9.24
CA ASP A 7 -29.65 0.11 -9.70
C ASP A 7 -30.87 -0.57 -9.07
N TYR A 8 -31.86 -0.92 -9.89
CA TYR A 8 -33.13 -1.46 -9.40
C TYR A 8 -33.00 -2.87 -8.82
N PHE A 9 -32.07 -3.67 -9.35
CA PHE A 9 -31.91 -5.07 -8.94
C PHE A 9 -31.13 -5.20 -7.63
N HIS A 10 -30.14 -4.33 -7.43
CA HIS A 10 -29.24 -4.40 -6.29
C HIS A 10 -29.50 -3.31 -5.24
N GLN A 11 -30.54 -2.49 -5.47
CA GLN A 11 -30.95 -1.40 -4.57
C GLN A 11 -29.83 -0.39 -4.27
N ASN A 12 -28.83 -0.29 -5.15
CA ASN A 12 -27.75 0.67 -4.98
C ASN A 12 -28.20 2.05 -5.45
N VAL A 13 -27.83 3.06 -4.69
CA VAL A 13 -28.09 4.46 -5.01
C VAL A 13 -26.77 5.21 -5.05
N LEU A 14 -26.41 5.73 -6.22
CA LEU A 14 -25.21 6.54 -6.40
C LEU A 14 -25.60 7.99 -6.66
N THR A 15 -25.06 8.90 -5.86
CA THR A 15 -25.37 10.32 -5.98
C THR A 15 -24.10 11.11 -6.27
N ILE A 16 -24.10 11.89 -7.35
CA ILE A 16 -22.90 12.55 -7.88
C ILE A 16 -23.15 14.05 -7.99
N PRO A 17 -22.27 14.90 -7.43
CA PRO A 17 -22.34 16.35 -7.60
C PRO A 17 -21.95 16.76 -9.02
N ASP A 18 -22.29 17.98 -9.44
CA ASP A 18 -21.84 18.49 -10.75
C ASP A 18 -20.36 18.86 -10.75
N THR A 19 -19.82 19.19 -9.57
CA THR A 19 -18.44 19.59 -9.37
C THR A 19 -17.79 18.76 -8.28
N PHE A 20 -16.49 18.52 -8.43
CA PHE A 20 -15.63 17.92 -7.41
C PHE A 20 -14.38 18.78 -7.25
N ILE A 21 -13.69 18.60 -6.12
CA ILE A 21 -12.43 19.29 -5.85
C ILE A 21 -11.31 18.34 -6.25
N ASP A 22 -10.41 18.78 -7.13
CA ASP A 22 -9.16 18.07 -7.36
C ASP A 22 -8.25 18.27 -6.15
N VAL A 23 -8.00 17.19 -5.40
CA VAL A 23 -7.19 17.25 -4.17
C VAL A 23 -5.75 17.71 -4.45
N LYS A 24 -5.25 17.54 -5.67
CA LYS A 24 -3.89 17.95 -6.05
C LYS A 24 -3.77 19.43 -6.34
N THR A 25 -4.76 20.03 -7.00
CA THR A 25 -4.70 21.44 -7.42
C THR A 25 -5.52 22.36 -6.51
N GLY A 26 -6.48 21.80 -5.76
CA GLY A 26 -7.44 22.56 -4.95
C GLY A 26 -8.57 23.19 -5.78
N ASP A 27 -8.60 22.97 -7.10
CA ASP A 27 -9.58 23.59 -7.98
C ASP A 27 -10.89 22.79 -8.05
N HIS A 28 -11.99 23.51 -8.26
CA HIS A 28 -13.26 22.90 -8.60
C HIS A 28 -13.29 22.49 -10.08
N GLN A 29 -13.48 21.21 -10.34
CA GLN A 29 -13.64 20.66 -11.68
C GLN A 29 -15.06 20.16 -11.89
N ASN A 30 -15.60 20.38 -13.08
CA ASN A 30 -16.89 19.82 -13.47
C ASN A 30 -16.74 18.33 -13.74
N VAL A 31 -17.74 17.54 -13.32
CA VAL A 31 -17.82 16.13 -13.68
C VAL A 31 -18.02 16.03 -15.20
N SER A 32 -17.16 15.24 -15.84
CA SER A 32 -17.20 15.05 -17.29
C SER A 32 -18.55 14.45 -17.72
N PRO A 33 -19.17 14.96 -18.80
CA PRO A 33 -20.44 14.42 -19.31
C PRO A 33 -20.34 12.94 -19.69
N LYS A 34 -19.17 12.50 -20.15
CA LYS A 34 -18.91 11.10 -20.48
C LYS A 34 -19.05 10.16 -19.27
N ILE A 35 -18.59 10.60 -18.10
CA ILE A 35 -18.73 9.84 -16.85
C ILE A 35 -20.21 9.71 -16.48
N LEU A 36 -20.99 10.78 -16.66
CA LEU A 36 -22.42 10.78 -16.37
C LEU A 36 -23.21 9.86 -17.31
N GLU A 37 -22.79 9.74 -18.58
CA GLU A 37 -23.36 8.80 -19.55
C GLU A 37 -23.03 7.34 -19.19
N GLU A 38 -21.79 7.06 -18.82
CA GLU A 38 -21.34 5.73 -18.42
C GLU A 38 -22.09 5.26 -17.16
N ILE A 39 -22.22 6.13 -16.16
CA ILE A 39 -22.96 5.82 -14.94
C ILE A 39 -24.46 5.60 -15.23
N LYS A 40 -25.03 6.38 -16.15
CA LYS A 40 -26.41 6.16 -16.62
C LYS A 40 -26.55 4.78 -17.27
N TYR A 41 -25.65 4.43 -18.17
CA TYR A 41 -25.65 3.13 -18.85
C TYR A 41 -25.57 1.98 -17.84
N HIS A 42 -24.66 2.03 -16.87
CA HIS A 42 -24.53 0.98 -15.87
C HIS A 42 -25.70 0.91 -14.89
N SER A 43 -26.36 2.05 -14.61
CA SER A 43 -27.60 2.10 -13.83
C SER A 43 -28.77 1.41 -14.55
N GLU A 44 -28.91 1.62 -15.87
CA GLU A 44 -29.97 1.02 -16.68
C GLU A 44 -29.75 -0.49 -16.90
N ASN A 45 -28.49 -0.93 -16.92
CA ASN A 45 -28.12 -2.34 -17.12
C ASN A 45 -27.94 -3.13 -15.81
N ASN A 46 -28.23 -2.55 -14.64
CA ASN A 46 -28.02 -3.18 -13.33
C ASN A 46 -26.59 -3.67 -13.10
N THR A 47 -25.60 -2.90 -13.57
CA THR A 47 -24.17 -3.19 -13.42
C THR A 47 -23.44 -2.07 -12.71
N LEU A 48 -24.16 -1.23 -11.96
CA LEU A 48 -23.61 -0.07 -11.27
C LEU A 48 -22.57 -0.48 -10.22
N ASN A 49 -22.80 -1.60 -9.52
CA ASN A 49 -21.83 -2.16 -8.60
C ASN A 49 -20.52 -2.56 -9.27
N HIS A 50 -20.60 -3.17 -10.47
CA HIS A 50 -19.41 -3.54 -11.22
C HIS A 50 -18.60 -2.31 -11.60
N LEU A 51 -19.25 -1.26 -12.09
CA LEU A 51 -18.58 0.01 -12.40
C LEU A 51 -17.86 0.59 -11.17
N ILE A 52 -18.55 0.66 -10.03
CA ILE A 52 -18.00 1.21 -8.79
C ILE A 52 -16.82 0.38 -8.30
N PHE A 53 -16.96 -0.94 -8.22
CA PHE A 53 -15.89 -1.81 -7.73
C PHE A 53 -14.70 -1.86 -8.67
N SER A 54 -14.91 -1.87 -9.98
CA SER A 54 -13.82 -1.77 -10.96
C SER A 54 -13.10 -0.43 -10.86
N ALA A 55 -13.83 0.69 -10.74
CA ALA A 55 -13.21 2.01 -10.59
C ALA A 55 -12.42 2.14 -9.27
N LEU A 56 -12.96 1.62 -8.16
CA LEU A 56 -12.25 1.60 -6.88
C LEU A 56 -11.02 0.69 -6.94
N HIS A 57 -11.17 -0.50 -7.53
CA HIS A 57 -10.05 -1.42 -7.74
C HIS A 57 -8.94 -0.72 -8.53
N ASP A 58 -9.26 -0.13 -9.68
CA ASP A 58 -8.31 0.61 -10.51
C ASP A 58 -7.69 1.79 -9.76
N TYR A 59 -8.45 2.52 -8.95
CA TYR A 59 -7.93 3.64 -8.15
C TYR A 59 -6.88 3.16 -7.14
N PHE A 60 -7.18 2.10 -6.39
CA PHE A 60 -6.27 1.55 -5.39
C PHE A 60 -5.06 0.83 -6.02
N HIS A 61 -5.23 0.21 -7.18
CA HIS A 61 -4.18 -0.59 -7.82
C HIS A 61 -3.35 0.19 -8.85
N LYS A 62 -3.85 1.29 -9.43
CA LYS A 62 -3.00 2.23 -10.19
C LYS A 62 -2.10 3.08 -9.30
N ALA A 63 -2.43 3.20 -8.01
CA ALA A 63 -1.56 3.84 -7.02
C ALA A 63 -0.37 2.95 -6.59
N SER A 64 -0.34 1.68 -7.01
CA SER A 64 0.86 0.85 -6.93
C SER A 64 1.89 1.35 -7.94
N ILE A 65 2.68 2.32 -7.49
CA ILE A 65 4.14 2.45 -7.67
C ILE A 65 4.63 2.31 -9.13
N PRO A 66 5.21 3.36 -9.74
CA PRO A 66 6.09 3.16 -10.88
C PRO A 66 7.10 2.08 -10.50
N GLN A 67 7.22 1.00 -11.26
CA GLN A 67 8.17 -0.10 -11.04
C GLN A 67 9.66 0.33 -11.14
N GLU A 68 9.96 1.61 -10.94
CA GLU A 68 11.30 2.17 -10.86
C GLU A 68 11.50 2.72 -9.44
N ALA A 69 12.39 2.04 -8.72
CA ALA A 69 12.98 2.39 -7.42
C ALA A 69 12.26 1.98 -6.10
N PRO A 70 12.09 0.67 -5.83
CA PRO A 70 12.34 0.14 -4.49
C PRO A 70 13.84 -0.17 -4.27
N SER A 71 14.65 -0.23 -5.34
CA SER A 71 16.09 -0.50 -5.24
C SER A 71 16.83 0.58 -4.48
N ASP A 72 16.56 1.86 -4.77
CA ASP A 72 17.39 2.96 -4.26
C ASP A 72 17.13 3.19 -2.78
N LEU A 73 15.86 3.12 -2.35
CA LEU A 73 15.49 3.23 -0.94
C LEU A 73 15.99 2.03 -0.12
N LEU A 74 15.88 0.81 -0.65
CA LEU A 74 16.44 -0.38 0.01
C LEU A 74 17.97 -0.36 0.04
N THR A 75 18.61 0.24 -0.97
CA THR A 75 20.06 0.42 -1.04
C THR A 75 20.52 1.48 -0.03
N GLU A 76 19.83 2.61 0.08
CA GLU A 76 20.08 3.62 1.11
C GLU A 76 19.88 3.05 2.53
N LEU A 77 18.84 2.24 2.75
CA LEU A 77 18.63 1.57 4.04
C LEU A 77 19.73 0.55 4.34
N LEU A 78 20.25 -0.16 3.34
CA LEU A 78 21.41 -1.04 3.49
C LEU A 78 22.69 -0.25 3.80
N GLU A 79 22.88 0.91 3.18
CA GLU A 79 24.00 1.80 3.43
C GLU A 79 23.94 2.34 4.88
N ILE A 80 22.77 2.79 5.34
CA ILE A 80 22.53 3.24 6.72
C ILE A 80 22.79 2.09 7.70
N LYS A 81 22.27 0.89 7.41
CA LYS A 81 22.55 -0.30 8.20
C LYS A 81 24.06 -0.55 8.30
N ARG A 82 24.78 -0.50 7.18
CA ARG A 82 26.25 -0.67 7.14
C ARG A 82 26.96 0.37 8.00
N MET A 83 26.60 1.65 7.87
CA MET A 83 27.19 2.74 8.65
C MET A 83 26.96 2.58 10.17
N LEU A 84 25.76 2.14 10.57
CA LEU A 84 25.43 1.87 11.98
C LEU A 84 26.23 0.70 12.56
N TYR A 85 26.52 -0.33 11.75
CA TYR A 85 27.37 -1.45 12.18
C TYR A 85 28.86 -1.10 12.18
N SER A 86 29.33 -0.28 11.25
CA SER A 86 30.73 0.17 11.23
C SER A 86 31.04 1.31 12.23
N GLY A 87 30.02 1.93 12.83
CA GLY A 87 30.17 2.95 13.88
C GLY A 87 30.36 2.39 15.29
N ASN A 88 30.22 1.08 15.50
CA ASN A 88 30.30 0.43 16.83
C ASN A 88 31.53 -0.47 17.02
N GLU A 89 32.54 -0.39 16.15
CA GLU A 89 33.87 -0.92 16.50
C GLU A 89 34.62 0.13 17.31
N VAL A 90 34.36 0.13 18.61
CA VAL A 90 35.26 0.69 19.61
C VAL A 90 36.62 0.04 19.39
N GLN A 91 37.56 0.81 18.83
CA GLN A 91 38.96 0.47 18.78
C GLN A 91 39.50 0.42 20.22
N THR A 92 39.39 -0.75 20.85
CA THR A 92 40.24 -1.11 21.98
C THR A 92 41.07 -2.31 21.60
N ALA A 93 42.26 -1.97 21.10
CA ALA A 93 43.57 -2.54 21.39
C ALA A 93 43.84 -4.04 21.16
N SER A 94 45.00 -4.25 20.52
CA SER A 94 45.90 -5.40 20.63
C SER A 94 45.53 -6.72 19.91
N ARG A 95 46.36 -7.05 18.93
CA ARG A 95 46.61 -8.39 18.37
C ARG A 95 47.41 -9.22 19.40
N PRO A 96 47.51 -10.55 19.31
CA PRO A 96 46.50 -11.59 19.06
C PRO A 96 46.43 -12.61 20.23
N SER A 97 45.32 -13.36 20.36
CA SER A 97 45.40 -14.71 20.95
C SER A 97 44.23 -15.58 20.52
N VAL A 98 44.62 -16.74 20.01
CA VAL A 98 43.78 -17.90 19.69
C VAL A 98 43.06 -18.41 20.96
N PHE A 99 41.90 -19.03 20.75
CA PHE A 99 41.22 -20.07 21.56
C PHE A 99 39.78 -19.80 22.04
N LYS A 100 38.84 -20.40 21.29
CA LYS A 100 37.67 -21.22 21.70
C LYS A 100 36.78 -20.74 22.85
N LYS A 101 35.50 -20.52 22.54
CA LYS A 101 34.38 -21.40 22.98
C LYS A 101 33.07 -20.96 22.33
N SER A 102 32.42 -21.90 21.64
CA SER A 102 31.02 -21.78 21.26
C SER A 102 30.15 -21.82 22.52
N PHE A 103 29.13 -20.98 22.54
CA PHE A 103 27.92 -21.21 23.34
C PHE A 103 26.71 -21.15 22.40
N PRO A 104 25.77 -22.10 22.51
CA PRO A 104 24.72 -22.30 21.52
C PRO A 104 23.61 -21.27 21.71
N ILE A 105 23.20 -20.62 20.62
CA ILE A 105 21.98 -19.81 20.58
C ILE A 105 20.82 -20.80 20.74
N GLN A 106 20.13 -20.71 21.88
CA GLN A 106 18.99 -21.55 22.22
C GLN A 106 17.91 -21.47 21.14
N GLU A 107 17.63 -22.62 20.52
CA GLU A 107 16.51 -22.89 19.60
C GLU A 107 15.13 -22.50 20.18
N ARG A 108 15.02 -22.25 21.49
CA ARG A 108 13.78 -21.75 22.12
C ARG A 108 13.32 -20.40 21.56
N ASN A 109 14.25 -19.52 21.20
CA ASN A 109 13.89 -18.18 20.72
C ASN A 109 13.30 -18.19 19.31
N MET A 110 13.62 -19.17 18.45
CA MET A 110 13.04 -19.20 17.10
C MET A 110 11.59 -19.68 17.08
N LYS A 111 11.19 -20.52 18.03
CA LYS A 111 9.82 -21.02 18.10
C LYS A 111 8.83 -19.94 18.58
N GLU A 112 9.21 -19.15 19.57
CA GLU A 112 8.39 -18.01 20.02
C GLU A 112 8.22 -16.96 18.92
N ILE A 113 9.26 -16.73 18.12
CA ILE A 113 9.18 -15.81 16.98
C ILE A 113 8.25 -16.36 15.89
N ALA A 114 8.28 -17.67 15.62
CA ALA A 114 7.40 -18.31 14.65
C ALA A 114 5.92 -18.28 15.10
N ASP A 115 5.65 -18.59 16.37
CA ASP A 115 4.28 -18.61 16.93
C ASP A 115 3.65 -17.20 16.91
N VAL A 116 4.45 -16.15 17.14
CA VAL A 116 4.00 -14.76 17.00
C VAL A 116 3.70 -14.42 15.55
N LEU A 117 4.55 -14.81 14.60
CA LEU A 117 4.32 -14.52 13.18
C LEU A 117 3.08 -15.24 12.62
N GLU A 118 2.80 -16.47 13.07
CA GLU A 118 1.61 -17.23 12.67
C GLU A 118 0.31 -16.60 13.20
N ALA A 119 0.32 -16.03 14.40
CA ALA A 119 -0.83 -15.33 14.98
C ALA A 119 -1.25 -14.05 14.23
N PHE A 120 -0.34 -13.46 13.44
CA PHE A 120 -0.62 -12.28 12.61
C PHE A 120 -0.86 -12.61 11.13
N GLY A 121 -0.53 -13.82 10.69
CA GLY A 121 -0.40 -14.17 9.27
C GLY A 121 -1.40 -15.19 8.77
N GLY A 122 -2.57 -15.33 9.40
CA GLY A 122 -3.61 -16.31 9.05
C GLY A 122 -3.83 -16.54 7.56
#